data_AF-A0A1N7S2D1-F1
#
_entry.id   AF-A0A1N7S2D1-F1
#
_cell.length_a   1.000
_cell.length_b   1.000
_cell.length_c   1.000
_cell.angle_alpha   90.00
_cell.angle_beta   90.00
_cell.angle_gamma   90.00
#
_symmetry.space_group_name_H-M   'P 1'
#
loop_
_entity.id
_entity.type
_entity.pdbx_description
1 polymer ?
#
loop_
_entity_poly.entity_id
_entity_poly.type
_entity_poly.pdbx_seq_one_letter_code
_entity_poly.pdbx_strand_id
1 'polypeptide(L)'
;MTVAVADIASRVSSPATPRVSVRMVTFALRGIIACLMAALALLPACADAQTAVKRAPAASTVYVARAGDTLYDVADRYLRDPRDWVVLRKLNHVEDPLHLQPGAKLILPVALLKQEPRTARVVAMSGPAEHAFRQNAFVPVTVGMTLVEGDRVRTGHNGFVTLELDDGSHLSVPQDSTIEIGTLRQTVPTGSQDRVIELRKGEVDSEVTHATKKDDRFQIRSPSVVAGVRGTRFRVSYDGGEQSTAVAVLDGAVGVDAARVRPRAPGVPLQASTQLIGAKFGNVTRATGGVGVPVALLPSPALAEPGKVQDANDVSFAIVPSDKAHAYRVQIARDADLFDLIRDQRVSAPHATFEDLPDGNYFVRIASIDDIGLEGLPRIYAFERRQFALEASAGQRPGTRDFEFRWLSASRPGVETRFRFVLATTDDLREPIVDRADLAAGQIAVSDLPPGVYYWTVIAEQFENGRFYQKGSSVRSFTLAR
;
A
#
# COMPACT_ATOMS: atom_id res chain seq x y z
N MET A 1 -30.43 -16.24 -69.50
CA MET A 1 -30.96 -15.40 -68.41
C MET A 1 -29.75 -14.84 -67.66
N THR A 2 -29.24 -13.69 -68.11
CA THR A 2 -29.50 -12.32 -67.60
C THR A 2 -28.34 -11.90 -66.66
N VAL A 3 -27.28 -11.30 -67.23
CA VAL A 3 -26.80 -9.89 -67.01
C VAL A 3 -26.27 -9.68 -65.57
N ALA A 4 -24.96 -9.65 -65.29
CA ALA A 4 -23.88 -8.70 -65.64
C ALA A 4 -23.85 -7.38 -64.81
N VAL A 5 -22.60 -6.90 -64.63
CA VAL A 5 -22.13 -5.52 -64.31
C VAL A 5 -21.82 -5.30 -62.81
N ALA A 6 -20.56 -5.35 -62.34
CA ALA A 6 -19.38 -4.45 -62.52
C ALA A 6 -19.31 -3.37 -61.41
N ASP A 7 -18.19 -2.77 -61.02
CA ASP A 7 -16.77 -3.09 -60.95
C ASP A 7 -16.09 -1.89 -60.22
N ILE A 8 -14.92 -2.12 -59.63
CA ILE A 8 -13.75 -1.23 -59.41
C ILE A 8 -13.89 0.23 -58.89
N ALA A 9 -13.29 0.40 -57.71
CA ALA A 9 -12.16 1.27 -57.32
C ALA A 9 -11.96 2.74 -57.76
N SER A 10 -11.56 3.51 -56.73
CA SER A 10 -10.48 4.53 -56.68
C SER A 10 -10.73 5.91 -57.30
N ARG A 11 -10.58 6.98 -56.48
CA ARG A 11 -9.44 7.94 -56.53
C ARG A 11 -9.67 9.18 -55.66
N VAL A 12 -8.53 9.71 -55.22
CA VAL A 12 -8.23 10.99 -54.57
C VAL A 12 -8.76 12.20 -55.36
N SER A 13 -9.25 13.24 -54.68
CA SER A 13 -9.16 14.62 -55.16
C SER A 13 -9.28 15.66 -54.02
N SER A 14 -8.44 16.69 -54.11
CA SER A 14 -8.32 17.87 -53.25
C SER A 14 -9.42 18.92 -53.53
N PRO A 15 -9.55 20.00 -52.71
CA PRO A 15 -10.76 20.80 -52.59
C PRO A 15 -10.86 21.94 -53.62
N ALA A 16 -12.10 22.29 -53.97
CA ALA A 16 -12.45 23.45 -54.78
C ALA A 16 -13.32 24.43 -53.98
N THR A 17 -12.97 25.70 -54.13
CA THR A 17 -13.61 26.90 -53.58
C THR A 17 -15.01 27.16 -54.16
N PRO A 18 -15.89 27.87 -53.44
CA PRO A 18 -16.95 28.65 -54.08
C PRO A 18 -16.63 30.15 -54.06
N ARG A 19 -16.61 30.72 -55.27
CA ARG A 19 -16.76 32.16 -55.53
C ARG A 19 -18.22 32.56 -55.30
N VAL A 20 -18.46 33.65 -54.58
CA VAL A 20 -19.69 34.45 -54.74
C VAL A 20 -19.30 35.90 -55.01
N SER A 21 -20.02 36.43 -55.99
CA SER A 21 -19.84 37.62 -56.79
C SER A 21 -19.88 38.95 -56.05
N VAL A 22 -18.95 39.82 -56.45
CA VAL A 22 -18.96 41.27 -56.22
C VAL A 22 -19.92 41.93 -57.22
N ARG A 23 -20.83 42.78 -56.74
CA ARG A 23 -21.48 43.82 -57.55
C ARG A 23 -21.16 45.19 -56.95
N MET A 24 -20.37 45.95 -57.72
CA MET A 24 -20.11 47.38 -57.52
C MET A 24 -21.40 48.18 -57.66
N VAL A 25 -21.57 49.19 -56.80
CA VAL A 25 -22.22 50.45 -57.18
C VAL A 25 -21.23 51.58 -56.91
N THR A 26 -21.18 52.48 -57.87
CA THR A 26 -20.09 53.37 -58.24
C THR A 26 -20.46 54.81 -57.83
N PHE A 27 -19.54 55.47 -57.12
CA PHE A 27 -19.20 56.90 -57.12
C PHE A 27 -20.26 58.00 -56.92
N ALA A 28 -19.98 58.91 -55.96
CA ALA A 28 -19.59 60.32 -56.21
C ALA A 28 -19.38 61.02 -54.84
N LEU A 29 -18.14 61.21 -54.37
CA LEU A 29 -17.28 62.38 -54.62
C LEU A 29 -17.91 63.73 -54.25
N ARG A 30 -17.59 64.25 -53.06
CA ARG A 30 -17.04 65.62 -52.87
C ARG A 30 -16.84 65.96 -51.38
N GLY A 31 -15.59 66.22 -51.03
CA GLY A 31 -15.18 67.28 -50.11
C GLY A 31 -15.34 67.01 -48.61
N ILE A 32 -14.20 66.92 -47.90
CA ILE A 32 -13.63 68.05 -47.17
C ILE A 32 -12.52 67.49 -46.26
N ILE A 33 -11.28 67.85 -46.61
CA ILE A 33 -10.11 67.82 -45.73
C ILE A 33 -10.34 68.93 -44.70
N ALA A 34 -10.68 68.58 -43.46
CA ALA A 34 -10.45 69.38 -42.26
C ALA A 34 -11.06 68.68 -41.02
N CYS A 35 -10.37 67.65 -40.49
CA CYS A 35 -10.57 67.18 -39.10
C CYS A 35 -9.38 66.31 -38.65
N LEU A 36 -8.16 66.70 -39.03
CA LEU A 36 -6.94 66.14 -38.46
C LEU A 36 -6.50 67.07 -37.30
N MET A 37 -7.29 67.13 -36.23
CA MET A 37 -6.99 67.76 -34.91
C MET A 37 -8.26 67.74 -34.02
N ALA A 38 -8.84 66.57 -33.72
CA ALA A 38 -9.79 66.35 -32.61
C ALA A 38 -10.22 64.87 -32.51
N ALA A 39 -9.27 63.94 -32.30
CA ALA A 39 -9.59 62.56 -31.88
C ALA A 39 -8.40 61.87 -31.21
N LEU A 40 -7.57 62.64 -30.49
CA LEU A 40 -6.42 62.13 -29.74
C LEU A 40 -6.72 62.16 -28.24
N ALA A 41 -7.77 61.48 -27.82
CA ALA A 41 -8.05 61.17 -26.42
C ALA A 41 -8.94 59.92 -26.37
N LEU A 42 -8.55 58.94 -25.55
CA LEU A 42 -9.16 57.60 -25.36
C LEU A 42 -8.61 56.47 -26.27
N LEU A 43 -7.30 56.24 -26.18
CA LEU A 43 -6.79 54.86 -26.22
C LEU A 43 -6.60 54.40 -24.77
N PRO A 44 -7.28 53.34 -24.29
CA PRO A 44 -6.91 52.72 -23.04
C PRO A 44 -5.56 52.03 -23.27
N ALA A 45 -4.51 52.60 -22.69
CA ALA A 45 -3.26 51.90 -22.51
C ALA A 45 -3.54 50.68 -21.64
N CYS A 46 -3.68 49.50 -22.25
CA CYS A 46 -3.45 48.25 -21.55
C CYS A 46 -1.96 48.20 -21.20
N ALA A 47 -1.61 48.89 -20.11
CA ALA A 47 -0.36 48.64 -19.42
C ALA A 47 -0.42 47.19 -18.96
N ASP A 48 0.47 46.36 -19.50
CA ASP A 48 0.82 45.07 -18.94
C ASP A 48 1.24 45.31 -17.49
N ALA A 49 0.28 45.18 -16.58
CA ALA A 49 0.54 45.00 -15.17
C ALA A 49 1.16 43.60 -15.04
N GLN A 50 2.46 43.51 -15.33
CA GLN A 50 3.31 42.45 -14.80
C GLN A 50 3.21 42.56 -13.28
N THR A 51 2.22 41.89 -12.69
CA THR A 51 2.25 41.57 -11.27
C THR A 51 3.53 40.77 -11.08
N ALA A 52 4.57 41.46 -10.62
CA ALA A 52 5.80 40.86 -10.18
C ALA A 52 5.40 39.82 -9.14
N VAL A 53 5.44 38.54 -9.53
CA VAL A 53 5.26 37.44 -8.60
C VAL A 53 6.34 37.64 -7.55
N LYS A 54 5.93 38.07 -6.37
CA LYS A 54 6.81 38.27 -5.22
C LYS A 54 7.48 36.92 -4.98
N ARG A 55 8.72 36.76 -5.45
CA ARG A 55 9.46 35.50 -5.35
C ARG A 55 9.53 35.16 -3.87
N ALA A 56 8.91 34.06 -3.47
CA ALA A 56 8.95 33.63 -2.08
C ALA A 56 10.42 33.58 -1.63
N PRO A 57 10.76 34.10 -0.43
CA PRO A 57 12.14 34.08 0.04
C PRO A 57 12.65 32.64 0.04
N ALA A 58 13.83 32.42 -0.53
CA ALA A 58 14.48 31.11 -0.50
C ALA A 58 14.71 30.71 0.97
N ALA A 59 14.40 29.46 1.35
CA ALA A 59 14.65 29.03 2.72
C ALA A 59 16.15 29.10 3.00
N SER A 60 16.45 29.60 4.18
CA SER A 60 17.80 29.78 4.67
C SER A 60 17.88 29.33 6.12
N THR A 61 19.06 28.88 6.50
CA THR A 61 19.42 28.65 7.90
C THR A 61 20.47 29.67 8.34
N VAL A 62 20.61 29.89 9.63
CA VAL A 62 21.59 30.81 10.20
C VAL A 62 22.72 30.00 10.84
N TYR A 63 23.93 30.21 10.36
CA TYR A 63 25.16 29.77 11.02
C TYR A 63 25.72 30.90 11.89
N VAL A 64 26.21 30.56 13.08
CA VAL A 64 26.88 31.51 13.98
C VAL A 64 28.38 31.24 13.93
N ALA A 65 29.15 32.20 13.42
CA ALA A 65 30.59 32.08 13.28
C ALA A 65 31.27 31.88 14.64
N ARG A 66 32.24 30.98 14.68
CA ARG A 66 33.06 30.66 15.86
C ARG A 66 34.42 31.34 15.72
N ALA A 67 35.15 31.42 16.84
CA ALA A 67 36.51 31.93 16.82
C ALA A 67 37.39 31.10 15.88
N GLY A 68 38.05 31.78 14.94
CA GLY A 68 38.92 31.17 13.93
C GLY A 68 38.20 30.67 12.67
N ASP A 69 36.87 30.84 12.54
CA ASP A 69 36.18 30.48 11.30
C ASP A 69 36.57 31.44 10.17
N THR A 70 36.81 30.89 8.98
CA THR A 70 36.84 31.63 7.73
C THR A 70 35.59 31.35 6.90
N LEU A 71 35.26 32.22 5.94
CA LEU A 71 34.15 31.96 5.02
C LEU A 71 34.43 30.75 4.13
N TYR A 72 35.71 30.46 3.86
CA TYR A 72 36.15 29.28 3.12
C TYR A 72 35.87 27.99 3.89
N ASP A 73 36.19 27.95 5.20
CA ASP A 73 35.94 26.77 6.04
C ASP A 73 34.44 26.52 6.21
N VAL A 74 33.64 27.59 6.37
CA VAL A 74 32.18 27.49 6.41
C VAL A 74 31.64 26.95 5.09
N ALA A 75 32.18 27.41 3.96
CA ALA A 75 31.77 26.94 2.65
C ALA A 75 32.15 25.47 2.42
N ASP A 76 33.37 25.07 2.73
CA ASP A 76 33.86 23.70 2.60
C ASP A 76 33.05 22.72 3.48
N ARG A 77 32.76 23.14 4.72
CA ARG A 77 32.03 22.31 5.67
C ARG A 77 30.55 22.13 5.32
N TYR A 78 29.88 23.19 4.85
CA TYR A 78 28.42 23.20 4.76
C TYR A 78 27.84 23.35 3.36
N LEU A 79 28.60 23.76 2.35
CA LEU A 79 28.09 23.89 0.98
C LEU A 79 28.36 22.63 0.17
N ARG A 80 27.53 22.42 -0.86
CA ARG A 80 27.72 21.34 -1.83
C ARG A 80 28.92 21.60 -2.74
N ASP A 81 29.09 22.84 -3.17
CA ASP A 81 30.28 23.30 -3.89
C ASP A 81 31.00 24.34 -3.01
N PRO A 82 32.22 24.05 -2.51
CA PRO A 82 32.97 24.99 -1.71
C PRO A 82 33.22 26.35 -2.40
N ARG A 83 33.20 26.39 -3.74
CA ARG A 83 33.38 27.63 -4.54
C ARG A 83 32.20 28.60 -4.40
N ASP A 84 31.05 28.14 -3.90
CA ASP A 84 29.89 28.98 -3.61
C ASP A 84 30.10 29.91 -2.39
N TRP A 85 31.28 29.89 -1.76
CA TRP A 85 31.69 30.91 -0.78
C TRP A 85 31.53 32.33 -1.34
N VAL A 86 31.70 32.53 -2.66
CA VAL A 86 31.49 33.83 -3.32
C VAL A 86 30.03 34.28 -3.24
N VAL A 87 29.10 33.33 -3.37
CA VAL A 87 27.66 33.58 -3.23
C VAL A 87 27.33 33.92 -1.78
N LEU A 88 27.87 33.15 -0.83
CA LEU A 88 27.70 33.43 0.60
C LEU A 88 28.26 34.80 0.99
N ARG A 89 29.42 35.18 0.47
CA ARG A 89 30.04 36.48 0.74
C ARG A 89 29.12 37.62 0.34
N LYS A 90 28.61 37.58 -0.90
CA LYS A 90 27.71 38.60 -1.45
C LYS A 90 26.40 38.66 -0.67
N LEU A 91 25.82 37.50 -0.34
CA LEU A 91 24.55 37.43 0.38
C LEU A 91 24.64 37.98 1.80
N ASN A 92 25.75 37.73 2.48
CA ASN A 92 25.94 38.08 3.89
C ASN A 92 26.72 39.38 4.10
N HIS A 93 27.08 40.08 3.02
CA HIS A 93 27.89 41.29 3.06
C HIS A 93 29.19 41.12 3.86
N VAL A 94 29.87 39.98 3.69
CA VAL A 94 31.12 39.68 4.41
C VAL A 94 32.27 40.46 3.79
N GLU A 95 32.83 41.41 4.55
CA GLU A 95 33.94 42.26 4.11
C GLU A 95 35.24 41.47 3.96
N ASP A 96 35.69 40.80 5.04
CA ASP A 96 36.89 39.96 5.10
C ASP A 96 36.52 38.45 5.13
N PRO A 97 36.68 37.71 4.03
CA PRO A 97 36.39 36.28 3.98
C PRO A 97 37.36 35.40 4.77
N LEU A 98 38.56 35.90 5.13
CA LEU A 98 39.57 35.14 5.86
C LEU A 98 39.41 35.24 7.38
N HIS A 99 38.62 36.21 7.88
CA HIS A 99 38.44 36.40 9.32
C HIS A 99 36.97 36.74 9.63
N LEU A 100 36.19 35.72 9.99
CA LEU A 100 34.82 35.95 10.45
C LEU A 100 34.81 36.39 11.91
N GLN A 101 34.03 37.43 12.20
CA GLN A 101 33.84 37.90 13.58
C GLN A 101 33.10 36.82 14.38
N PRO A 102 33.62 36.38 15.55
CA PRO A 102 32.92 35.42 16.40
C PRO A 102 31.51 35.94 16.77
N GLY A 103 30.49 35.10 16.63
CA GLY A 103 29.09 35.45 16.84
C GLY A 103 28.38 36.04 15.61
N ALA A 104 29.10 36.33 14.51
CA ALA A 104 28.48 36.80 13.28
C ALA A 104 27.48 35.79 12.73
N LYS A 105 26.31 36.27 12.32
CA LYS A 105 25.23 35.44 11.78
C LYS A 105 25.32 35.40 10.27
N LEU A 106 25.65 34.22 9.73
CA LEU A 106 25.68 33.95 8.30
C LEU A 106 24.40 33.23 7.88
N ILE A 107 23.66 33.85 6.97
CA ILE A 107 22.54 33.26 6.24
C ILE A 107 23.09 32.30 5.19
N LEU A 108 22.76 31.02 5.35
CA LEU A 108 23.11 29.97 4.41
C LEU A 108 21.86 29.53 3.64
N PRO A 109 21.79 29.75 2.31
CA PRO A 109 20.67 29.28 1.49
C PRO A 109 20.61 27.75 1.47
N VAL A 110 19.45 27.16 1.81
CA VAL A 110 19.30 25.70 1.90
C VAL A 110 19.61 24.99 0.57
N ALA A 111 19.33 25.64 -0.55
CA ALA A 111 19.62 25.12 -1.88
C ALA A 111 21.12 24.89 -2.17
N LEU A 112 22.02 25.60 -1.47
CA LEU A 112 23.47 25.47 -1.63
C LEU A 112 24.10 24.48 -0.64
N LEU A 113 23.33 24.03 0.35
CA LEU A 113 23.85 23.22 1.44
C LEU A 113 24.20 21.80 0.99
N LYS A 114 25.25 21.26 1.61
CA LYS A 114 25.66 19.86 1.50
C LYS A 114 24.54 18.97 2.01
N GLN A 115 24.28 17.90 1.26
CA GLN A 115 23.33 16.86 1.61
C GLN A 115 24.08 15.53 1.68
N GLU A 116 23.86 14.80 2.75
CA GLU A 116 24.42 13.47 2.96
C GLU A 116 23.38 12.42 2.60
N PRO A 117 23.74 11.38 1.81
CA PRO A 117 22.83 10.29 1.52
C PRO A 117 22.50 9.52 2.79
N ARG A 118 21.24 9.08 2.88
CA ARG A 118 20.72 8.20 3.92
C ARG A 118 20.32 6.87 3.29
N THR A 119 20.04 5.90 4.14
CA THR A 119 19.79 4.50 3.76
C THR A 119 18.47 4.02 4.34
N ALA A 120 17.85 3.06 3.68
CA ALA A 120 16.74 2.26 4.20
C ALA A 120 17.23 0.83 4.43
N ARG A 121 16.65 0.11 5.38
CA ARG A 121 16.97 -1.28 5.67
C ARG A 121 15.75 -2.17 5.48
N VAL A 122 15.93 -3.31 4.84
CA VAL A 122 14.89 -4.35 4.77
C VAL A 122 14.81 -5.04 6.13
N VAL A 123 13.71 -4.87 6.85
CA VAL A 123 13.52 -5.44 8.20
C VAL A 123 12.69 -6.72 8.20
N ALA A 124 11.81 -6.89 7.21
CA ALA A 124 11.03 -8.11 7.01
C ALA A 124 10.74 -8.34 5.53
N MET A 125 10.59 -9.60 5.15
CA MET A 125 10.12 -9.99 3.83
C MET A 125 9.42 -11.36 3.87
N SER A 126 8.49 -11.57 2.94
CA SER A 126 7.88 -12.87 2.69
C SER A 126 7.54 -13.00 1.22
N GLY A 127 7.68 -14.20 0.65
CA GLY A 127 7.39 -14.45 -0.76
C GLY A 127 8.34 -13.75 -1.74
N PRO A 128 7.97 -13.64 -3.03
CA PRO A 128 8.83 -13.12 -4.08
C PRO A 128 9.02 -11.59 -3.96
N ALA A 129 10.26 -11.17 -3.71
CA ALA A 129 10.63 -9.76 -3.68
C ALA A 129 12.03 -9.56 -4.28
N GLU A 130 12.18 -8.50 -5.07
CA GLU A 130 13.40 -8.18 -5.78
C GLU A 130 13.70 -6.69 -5.70
N HIS A 131 14.97 -6.33 -5.78
CA HIS A 131 15.41 -4.96 -5.89
C HIS A 131 16.38 -4.77 -7.06
N ALA A 132 16.50 -3.54 -7.54
CA ALA A 132 17.46 -3.15 -8.56
C ALA A 132 17.96 -1.74 -8.29
N PHE A 133 19.28 -1.55 -8.28
CA PHE A 133 19.86 -0.22 -8.24
C PHE A 133 19.79 0.44 -9.62
N ARG A 134 19.02 1.52 -9.76
CA ARG A 134 18.82 2.25 -11.02
C ARG A 134 18.41 1.31 -12.15
N GLN A 135 19.13 1.30 -13.27
CA GLN A 135 18.84 0.49 -14.46
C GLN A 135 19.44 -0.91 -14.41
N ASN A 136 20.03 -1.32 -13.28
CA ASN A 136 20.55 -2.67 -13.14
C ASN A 136 19.42 -3.71 -13.18
N ALA A 137 19.81 -4.97 -13.40
CA ALA A 137 18.90 -6.11 -13.31
C ALA A 137 18.35 -6.26 -11.89
N PHE A 138 17.12 -6.77 -11.79
CA PHE A 138 16.52 -7.14 -10.52
C PHE A 138 17.22 -8.36 -9.93
N VAL A 139 17.51 -8.29 -8.64
CA VAL A 139 18.04 -9.40 -7.84
C VAL A 139 17.17 -9.60 -6.59
N PRO A 140 17.14 -10.80 -6.00
CA PRO A 140 16.33 -11.04 -4.81
C PRO A 140 16.66 -10.10 -3.65
N VAL A 141 15.62 -9.64 -2.95
CA VAL A 141 15.76 -8.94 -1.67
C VAL A 141 16.11 -9.94 -0.58
N THR A 142 16.89 -9.51 0.42
CA THR A 142 17.15 -10.27 1.64
C THR A 142 16.92 -9.40 2.87
N VAL A 143 16.48 -10.02 3.97
CA VAL A 143 16.36 -9.33 5.27
C VAL A 143 17.73 -8.82 5.71
N GLY A 144 17.78 -7.59 6.20
CA GLY A 144 19.00 -6.90 6.60
C GLY A 144 19.69 -6.12 5.49
N MET A 145 19.28 -6.30 4.23
CA MET A 145 19.81 -5.55 3.09
C MET A 145 19.61 -4.05 3.26
N THR A 146 20.62 -3.28 2.88
CA THR A 146 20.58 -1.81 2.87
C THR A 146 20.28 -1.31 1.47
N LEU A 147 19.27 -0.46 1.35
CA LEU A 147 18.85 0.21 0.12
C LEU A 147 19.19 1.69 0.20
N VAL A 148 19.49 2.29 -0.95
CA VAL A 148 19.90 3.68 -1.09
C VAL A 148 19.03 4.41 -2.12
N GLU A 149 19.23 5.72 -2.22
CA GLU A 149 18.62 6.52 -3.27
C GLU A 149 18.92 5.94 -4.67
N GLY A 150 17.87 5.71 -5.45
CA GLY A 150 17.90 5.09 -6.77
C GLY A 150 17.61 3.59 -6.78
N ASP A 151 17.48 2.94 -5.63
CA ASP A 151 16.98 1.56 -5.57
C ASP A 151 15.49 1.48 -5.92
N ARG A 152 15.15 0.46 -6.70
CA ARG A 152 13.78 0.08 -7.05
C ARG A 152 13.46 -1.23 -6.36
N VAL A 153 12.33 -1.31 -5.66
CA VAL A 153 11.85 -2.53 -5.00
C VAL A 153 10.57 -2.98 -5.69
N ARG A 154 10.48 -4.27 -6.01
CA ARG A 154 9.31 -4.90 -6.61
C ARG A 154 8.92 -6.13 -5.81
N THR A 155 7.64 -6.23 -5.49
CA THR A 155 7.02 -7.41 -4.88
C THR A 155 6.16 -8.12 -5.92
N GLY A 156 6.29 -9.45 -5.98
CA GLY A 156 5.41 -10.28 -6.79
C GLY A 156 4.09 -10.59 -6.08
N HIS A 157 3.31 -11.48 -6.67
CA HIS A 157 2.12 -12.04 -6.03
C HIS A 157 2.51 -12.79 -4.74
N ASN A 158 1.79 -12.57 -3.64
CA ASN A 158 2.16 -13.00 -2.28
C ASN A 158 3.56 -12.56 -1.80
N GLY A 159 4.13 -11.51 -2.43
CA GLY A 159 5.42 -10.91 -2.05
C GLY A 159 5.23 -9.71 -1.14
N PHE A 160 6.04 -9.60 -0.10
CA PHE A 160 5.94 -8.53 0.90
C PHE A 160 7.34 -8.09 1.31
N VAL A 161 7.53 -6.78 1.47
CA VAL A 161 8.78 -6.19 1.98
C VAL A 161 8.43 -5.06 2.92
N THR A 162 9.06 -5.02 4.10
CA THR A 162 9.01 -3.87 4.99
C THR A 162 10.37 -3.23 5.09
N LEU A 163 10.41 -1.91 4.86
CA LEU A 163 11.60 -1.07 4.91
C LEU A 163 11.56 -0.20 6.17
N GLU A 164 12.66 -0.12 6.89
CA GLU A 164 12.89 0.83 7.97
C GLU A 164 13.82 1.95 7.45
N LEU A 165 13.43 3.20 7.63
CA LEU A 165 14.27 4.37 7.33
C LEU A 165 15.11 4.77 8.55
N ASP A 166 16.11 5.62 8.34
CA ASP A 166 17.06 6.03 9.41
C ASP A 166 16.43 6.85 10.55
N ASP A 167 15.19 7.32 10.37
CA ASP A 167 14.38 8.02 11.37
C ASP A 167 13.37 7.10 12.12
N GLY A 168 13.42 5.79 11.86
CA GLY A 168 12.50 4.80 12.41
C GLY A 168 11.14 4.73 11.70
N SER A 169 10.94 5.46 10.60
CA SER A 169 9.73 5.30 9.78
C SER A 169 9.72 3.93 9.11
N HIS A 170 8.55 3.29 9.06
CA HIS A 170 8.36 1.98 8.44
C HIS A 170 7.49 2.10 7.18
N LEU A 171 7.93 1.45 6.11
CA LEU A 171 7.23 1.37 4.83
C LEU A 171 7.01 -0.09 4.45
N SER A 172 5.77 -0.55 4.52
CA SER A 172 5.39 -1.87 4.04
C SER A 172 4.94 -1.76 2.59
N VAL A 173 5.54 -2.59 1.74
CA VAL A 173 5.27 -2.73 0.31
C VAL A 173 4.58 -4.08 0.11
N PRO A 174 3.24 -4.09 -0.02
CA PRO A 174 2.48 -5.33 -0.20
C PRO A 174 2.67 -5.94 -1.58
N GLN A 175 2.05 -7.09 -1.82
CA GLN A 175 2.13 -7.80 -3.10
C GLN A 175 1.79 -6.93 -4.32
N ASP A 176 2.34 -7.33 -5.46
CA ASP A 176 2.09 -6.71 -6.77
C ASP A 176 2.42 -5.21 -6.84
N SER A 177 3.40 -4.76 -6.04
CA SER A 177 3.78 -3.36 -5.90
C SER A 177 5.18 -3.09 -6.44
N THR A 178 5.41 -1.84 -6.83
CA THR A 178 6.72 -1.37 -7.29
C THR A 178 6.94 0.05 -6.80
N ILE A 179 8.02 0.23 -6.04
CA ILE A 179 8.46 1.53 -5.53
C ILE A 179 9.88 1.84 -5.99
N GLU A 180 10.24 3.10 -5.95
CA GLU A 180 11.61 3.58 -6.11
C GLU A 180 11.94 4.56 -4.99
N ILE A 181 13.12 4.41 -4.39
CA ILE A 181 13.66 5.35 -3.41
C ILE A 181 14.21 6.56 -4.17
N GLY A 182 13.36 7.56 -4.41
CA GLY A 182 13.68 8.71 -5.24
C GLY A 182 14.65 9.70 -4.59
N THR A 183 14.47 9.99 -3.30
CA THR A 183 15.39 10.83 -2.53
C THR A 183 15.46 10.34 -1.10
N LEU A 184 16.67 10.18 -0.58
CA LEU A 184 16.89 9.79 0.81
C LEU A 184 18.14 10.50 1.32
N ARG A 185 17.95 11.72 1.85
CA ARG A 185 19.07 12.63 2.18
C ARG A 185 18.82 13.42 3.45
N GLN A 186 19.90 13.85 4.09
CA GLN A 186 19.88 14.81 5.20
C GLN A 186 20.72 16.03 4.86
N THR A 187 20.21 17.22 5.13
CA THR A 187 20.98 18.47 4.99
C THR A 187 21.85 18.68 6.24
N VAL A 188 23.17 18.82 6.05
CA VAL A 188 24.18 18.76 7.13
C VAL A 188 23.97 19.79 8.25
N PRO A 189 23.93 21.12 7.98
CA PRO A 189 23.84 22.10 9.07
C PRO A 189 22.47 22.17 9.74
N THR A 190 21.39 21.78 9.07
CA THR A 190 20.01 21.84 9.63
C THR A 190 19.58 20.52 10.26
N GLY A 191 20.20 19.41 9.85
CA GLY A 191 19.73 18.06 10.15
C GLY A 191 18.38 17.72 9.51
N SER A 192 17.85 18.57 8.63
CA SER A 192 16.54 18.34 8.01
C SER A 192 16.62 17.20 7.00
N GLN A 193 15.64 16.30 7.06
CA GLN A 193 15.60 15.12 6.20
C GLN A 193 14.67 15.33 5.00
N ASP A 194 15.09 14.80 3.85
CA ASP A 194 14.35 14.83 2.60
C ASP A 194 14.18 13.40 2.08
N ARG A 195 12.95 12.91 2.16
CA ARG A 195 12.57 11.52 1.88
C ARG A 195 11.45 11.50 0.86
N VAL A 196 11.71 10.88 -0.28
CA VAL A 196 10.77 10.79 -1.40
C VAL A 196 10.73 9.35 -1.88
N ILE A 197 9.55 8.74 -1.77
CA ILE A 197 9.25 7.41 -2.27
C ILE A 197 8.35 7.54 -3.50
N GLU A 198 8.78 6.98 -4.62
CA GLU A 198 8.05 6.99 -5.88
C GLU A 198 7.28 5.66 -6.01
N LEU A 199 5.96 5.70 -5.84
CA LEU A 199 5.06 4.58 -6.06
C LEU A 199 4.73 4.47 -7.56
N ARG A 200 5.26 3.43 -8.21
CA ARG A 200 5.04 3.18 -9.64
C ARG A 200 3.79 2.34 -9.91
N LYS A 201 3.48 1.40 -9.01
CA LYS A 201 2.34 0.49 -9.08
C LYS A 201 2.05 -0.09 -7.70
N GLY A 202 0.78 -0.36 -7.40
CA GLY A 202 0.39 -1.14 -6.23
C GLY A 202 0.19 -0.23 -5.03
N GLU A 203 0.76 -0.56 -3.88
CA GLU A 203 0.47 0.11 -2.62
C GLU A 203 1.71 0.29 -1.75
N VAL A 204 1.67 1.30 -0.89
CA VAL A 204 2.57 1.45 0.27
C VAL A 204 1.72 1.77 1.50
N ASP A 205 1.90 0.98 2.56
CA ASP A 205 1.42 1.29 3.92
C ASP A 205 2.60 1.91 4.70
N SER A 206 2.36 3.03 5.37
CA SER A 206 3.42 3.86 5.92
C SER A 206 3.09 4.33 7.32
N GLU A 207 4.04 4.08 8.22
CA GLU A 207 4.09 4.66 9.56
C GLU A 207 5.29 5.59 9.63
N VAL A 208 5.03 6.89 9.59
CA VAL A 208 6.06 7.91 9.49
C VAL A 208 6.26 8.60 10.82
N THR A 209 7.49 8.59 11.31
CA THR A 209 7.88 9.31 12.53
C THR A 209 7.57 10.80 12.38
N HIS A 210 7.09 11.42 13.46
CA HIS A 210 6.75 12.84 13.45
C HIS A 210 7.96 13.70 13.07
N ALA A 211 7.73 14.65 12.15
CA ALA A 211 8.76 15.58 11.70
C ALA A 211 9.32 16.40 12.85
N THR A 212 10.63 16.34 13.06
CA THR A 212 11.29 17.03 14.18
C THR A 212 11.77 18.42 13.81
N LYS A 213 12.05 18.65 12.52
CA LYS A 213 12.48 19.95 11.98
C LYS A 213 11.38 20.57 11.13
N LYS A 214 11.42 21.91 10.99
CA LYS A 214 10.45 22.65 10.16
C LYS A 214 10.52 22.20 8.70
N ASP A 215 11.74 21.98 8.19
CA ASP A 215 12.03 21.67 6.79
C ASP A 215 12.11 20.17 6.50
N ASP A 216 11.79 19.30 7.47
CA ASP A 216 11.68 17.86 7.23
C ASP A 216 10.57 17.59 6.21
N ARG A 217 10.90 16.74 5.23
CA ARG A 217 10.02 16.38 4.13
C ARG A 217 9.95 14.87 4.01
N PHE A 218 8.73 14.37 4.06
CA PHE A 218 8.39 13.01 3.67
C PHE A 218 7.31 13.06 2.60
N GLN A 219 7.54 12.41 1.46
CA GLN A 219 6.60 12.39 0.34
C GLN A 219 6.47 11.00 -0.27
N ILE A 220 5.24 10.60 -0.56
CA ILE A 220 4.95 9.51 -1.50
C ILE A 220 4.44 10.15 -2.79
N ARG A 221 5.07 9.79 -3.91
CA ARG A 221 4.74 10.31 -5.24
C ARG A 221 4.22 9.18 -6.10
N SER A 222 3.03 9.34 -6.65
CA SER A 222 2.48 8.50 -7.70
C SER A 222 2.32 9.30 -8.99
N PRO A 223 2.00 8.65 -10.13
CA PRO A 223 1.73 9.37 -11.36
C PRO A 223 0.57 10.38 -11.29
N SER A 224 -0.36 10.25 -10.34
CA SER A 224 -1.50 11.17 -10.19
C SER A 224 -1.41 12.09 -8.97
N VAL A 225 -0.61 11.76 -7.93
CA VAL A 225 -0.59 12.47 -6.64
C VAL A 225 0.83 12.68 -6.10
N VAL A 226 1.02 13.79 -5.39
CA VAL A 226 2.09 13.96 -4.38
C VAL A 226 1.42 14.03 -3.01
N ALA A 227 1.69 13.03 -2.16
CA ALA A 227 1.24 12.97 -0.78
C ALA A 227 2.38 13.43 0.15
N GLY A 228 2.23 14.60 0.76
CA GLY A 228 3.18 15.19 1.72
C GLY A 228 2.74 14.95 3.16
N VAL A 229 3.66 14.45 3.98
CA VAL A 229 3.35 13.94 5.32
C VAL A 229 4.23 14.60 6.38
N ARG A 230 3.65 14.84 7.55
CA ARG A 230 4.33 15.42 8.71
C ARG A 230 4.08 14.62 10.00
N GLY A 231 4.31 13.30 9.94
CA GLY A 231 3.96 12.35 11.00
C GLY A 231 2.52 11.86 10.84
N THR A 232 2.34 10.59 10.48
CA THR A 232 1.02 10.00 10.22
C THR A 232 1.14 8.48 10.03
N ARG A 233 0.03 7.76 10.24
CA ARG A 233 -0.16 6.41 9.69
C ARG A 233 -1.12 6.50 8.51
N PHE A 234 -0.69 6.08 7.33
CA PHE A 234 -1.46 6.25 6.09
C PHE A 234 -1.10 5.21 5.04
N ARG A 235 -1.97 5.09 4.04
CA ARG A 235 -1.78 4.23 2.88
C ARG A 235 -1.92 5.03 1.61
N VAL A 236 -1.12 4.67 0.61
CA VAL A 236 -1.23 5.18 -0.75
C VAL A 236 -1.27 4.01 -1.70
N SER A 237 -2.35 3.88 -2.48
CA SER A 237 -2.45 2.88 -3.54
C SER A 237 -2.56 3.58 -4.90
N TYR A 238 -1.90 3.03 -5.91
CA TYR A 238 -1.95 3.52 -7.29
C TYR A 238 -2.36 2.39 -8.23
N ASP A 239 -3.49 2.58 -8.88
CA ASP A 239 -3.99 1.72 -9.94
C ASP A 239 -3.53 2.28 -11.29
N GLY A 240 -2.65 1.54 -11.97
CA GLY A 240 -2.14 1.90 -13.29
C GLY A 240 -3.13 1.69 -14.44
N GLY A 241 -4.17 0.88 -14.26
CA GLY A 241 -5.24 0.71 -15.24
C GLY A 241 -6.21 1.90 -15.20
N GLU A 242 -6.65 2.29 -14.01
CA GLU A 242 -7.54 3.44 -13.81
C GLU A 242 -6.81 4.79 -13.79
N GLN A 243 -5.49 4.77 -13.70
CA GLN A 243 -4.64 5.96 -13.53
C GLN A 243 -5.11 6.79 -12.31
N SER A 244 -5.44 6.11 -11.22
CA SER A 244 -6.01 6.69 -10.00
C SER A 244 -5.13 6.37 -8.79
N THR A 245 -5.02 7.32 -7.87
CA THR A 245 -4.38 7.12 -6.57
C THR A 245 -5.38 7.32 -5.46
N ALA A 246 -5.50 6.34 -4.57
CA ALA A 246 -6.20 6.48 -3.31
C ALA A 246 -5.20 6.79 -2.19
N VAL A 247 -5.54 7.75 -1.34
CA VAL A 247 -4.82 8.05 -0.10
C VAL A 247 -5.78 7.83 1.06
N ALA A 248 -5.42 7.01 2.03
CA ALA A 248 -6.23 6.76 3.23
C ALA A 248 -5.40 7.08 4.48
N VAL A 249 -5.87 7.99 5.33
CA VAL A 249 -5.16 8.43 6.53
C VAL A 249 -5.81 7.79 7.75
N LEU A 250 -5.05 6.97 8.47
CA LEU A 250 -5.53 6.26 9.66
C LEU A 250 -5.35 7.12 10.91
N ASP A 251 -4.20 7.77 11.03
CA ASP A 251 -3.86 8.69 12.12
C ASP A 251 -3.00 9.83 11.59
N GLY A 252 -3.12 11.04 12.14
CA GLY A 252 -2.42 12.25 11.69
C GLY A 252 -3.11 12.99 10.53
N ALA A 253 -2.32 13.53 9.60
CA ALA A 253 -2.81 14.23 8.41
C ALA A 253 -1.84 14.14 7.23
N VAL A 254 -2.40 14.11 6.02
CA VAL A 254 -1.66 14.07 4.75
C VAL A 254 -2.11 15.21 3.85
N GLY A 255 -1.16 15.99 3.36
CA GLY A 255 -1.39 16.96 2.29
C GLY A 255 -1.33 16.26 0.93
N VAL A 256 -2.34 16.48 0.09
CA VAL A 256 -2.47 15.86 -1.23
C VAL A 256 -2.49 16.92 -2.30
N ASP A 257 -1.58 16.80 -3.26
CA ASP A 257 -1.47 17.64 -4.46
C ASP A 257 -1.52 16.76 -5.71
N ALA A 258 -2.01 17.31 -6.83
CA ALA A 258 -1.95 16.61 -8.11
C ALA A 258 -0.49 16.48 -8.60
N ALA A 259 -0.11 15.35 -9.20
CA ALA A 259 1.27 15.09 -9.66
C ALA A 259 1.83 16.13 -10.64
N ARG A 260 0.95 16.81 -11.40
CA ARG A 260 1.34 17.91 -12.31
C ARG A 260 1.95 19.12 -11.60
N VAL A 261 1.83 19.21 -10.27
CA VAL A 261 2.53 20.23 -9.48
C VAL A 261 4.02 19.91 -9.51
N ARG A 262 4.80 20.80 -10.13
CA ARG A 262 6.25 20.60 -10.33
C ARG A 262 6.97 20.33 -8.99
N PRO A 263 7.93 19.39 -8.95
CA PRO A 263 8.79 19.19 -7.80
C PRO A 263 9.48 20.51 -7.42
N ARG A 264 9.42 20.87 -6.14
CA ARG A 264 10.07 22.08 -5.64
C ARG A 264 11.53 21.81 -5.34
N ALA A 265 12.38 22.78 -5.69
CA ALA A 265 13.79 22.75 -5.35
C ALA A 265 13.99 22.62 -3.81
N PRO A 266 15.08 21.97 -3.36
CA PRO A 266 15.45 21.94 -1.95
C PRO A 266 15.47 23.34 -1.34
N GLY A 267 14.94 23.51 -0.14
CA GLY A 267 14.90 24.81 0.53
C GLY A 267 13.79 25.75 0.04
N VAL A 268 12.74 25.25 -0.61
CA VAL A 268 11.49 26.00 -0.74
C VAL A 268 10.53 25.51 0.34
N PRO A 269 9.98 26.38 1.20
CA PRO A 269 9.02 25.96 2.21
C PRO A 269 7.86 25.17 1.60
N LEU A 270 7.41 24.13 2.30
CA LEU A 270 6.17 23.45 1.98
C LEU A 270 5.04 24.50 2.04
N GLN A 271 4.28 24.65 0.96
CA GLN A 271 3.05 25.43 0.99
C GLN A 271 1.92 24.50 1.43
N ALA A 272 0.79 25.08 1.83
CA ALA A 272 -0.43 24.31 2.03
C ALA A 272 -0.74 23.50 0.77
N SER A 273 -0.92 22.19 0.93
CA SER A 273 -1.38 21.33 -0.15
C SER A 273 -2.79 21.73 -0.59
N THR A 274 -3.11 21.39 -1.84
CA THR A 274 -4.42 21.62 -2.45
C THR A 274 -5.54 21.04 -1.58
N GLN A 275 -5.31 19.84 -1.04
CA GLN A 275 -6.22 19.18 -0.12
C GLN A 275 -5.46 18.68 1.11
N LEU A 276 -6.05 18.88 2.28
CA LEU A 276 -5.60 18.24 3.53
C LEU A 276 -6.57 17.11 3.87
N ILE A 277 -6.05 15.91 4.08
CA ILE A 277 -6.79 14.72 4.51
C ILE A 277 -6.42 14.44 5.97
N GLY A 278 -7.41 14.49 6.86
CA GLY A 278 -7.21 14.18 8.29
C GLY A 278 -7.41 12.70 8.60
N ALA A 279 -7.05 12.30 9.82
CA ALA A 279 -7.27 10.96 10.33
C ALA A 279 -8.71 10.46 10.11
N LYS A 280 -8.84 9.18 9.74
CA LYS A 280 -10.09 8.49 9.41
C LYS A 280 -10.78 8.99 8.14
N PHE A 281 -10.07 9.72 7.28
CA PHE A 281 -10.52 10.09 5.94
C PHE A 281 -9.55 9.59 4.88
N GLY A 282 -10.03 9.49 3.65
CA GLY A 282 -9.21 9.28 2.48
C GLY A 282 -9.75 10.03 1.28
N ASN A 283 -9.06 9.94 0.15
CA ASN A 283 -9.56 10.44 -1.12
C ASN A 283 -9.05 9.60 -2.29
N VAL A 284 -9.68 9.75 -3.45
CA VAL A 284 -9.23 9.14 -4.71
C VAL A 284 -9.01 10.26 -5.72
N THR A 285 -7.82 10.29 -6.32
CA THR A 285 -7.41 11.30 -7.30
C THR A 285 -7.01 10.64 -8.61
N ARG A 286 -7.68 11.02 -9.70
CA ARG A 286 -7.38 10.55 -11.06
C ARG A 286 -6.37 11.46 -11.76
N ALA A 287 -5.48 10.88 -12.57
CA ALA A 287 -4.41 11.62 -13.25
C ALA A 287 -4.90 12.78 -14.14
N THR A 288 -6.06 12.63 -14.77
CA THR A 288 -6.67 13.65 -15.65
C THR A 288 -7.58 14.63 -14.93
N GLY A 289 -7.84 14.41 -13.62
CA GLY A 289 -8.81 15.17 -12.83
C GLY A 289 -8.19 16.20 -11.89
N GLY A 290 -9.05 16.75 -11.02
CA GLY A 290 -8.63 17.46 -9.81
C GLY A 290 -8.35 16.50 -8.67
N VAL A 291 -7.74 17.00 -7.59
CA VAL A 291 -7.58 16.24 -6.34
C VAL A 291 -8.98 15.92 -5.79
N GLY A 292 -9.23 14.65 -5.48
CA GLY A 292 -10.52 14.20 -4.94
C GLY A 292 -10.82 14.80 -3.58
N VAL A 293 -12.11 14.98 -3.27
CA VAL A 293 -12.56 15.45 -1.95
C VAL A 293 -12.36 14.36 -0.89
N PRO A 294 -12.15 14.73 0.39
CA PRO A 294 -12.06 13.76 1.48
C PRO A 294 -13.38 13.02 1.69
N VAL A 295 -13.29 11.71 1.87
CA VAL A 295 -14.39 10.79 2.20
C VAL A 295 -14.03 10.08 3.50
N ALA A 296 -15.00 9.91 4.40
CA ALA A 296 -14.79 9.20 5.65
C ALA A 296 -14.52 7.72 5.38
N LEU A 297 -13.47 7.17 6.00
CA LEU A 297 -13.15 5.75 5.91
C LEU A 297 -14.26 4.91 6.57
N LEU A 298 -14.59 3.78 5.95
CA LEU A 298 -15.52 2.83 6.56
C LEU A 298 -15.03 2.41 7.97
N PRO A 299 -15.95 2.18 8.92
CA PRO A 299 -15.59 1.74 10.26
C PRO A 299 -14.96 0.35 10.24
N SER A 300 -14.16 0.04 11.25
CA SER A 300 -13.47 -1.24 11.35
C SER A 300 -14.46 -2.41 11.43
N PRO A 301 -14.42 -3.38 10.48
CA PRO A 301 -15.28 -4.55 10.52
C PRO A 301 -14.93 -5.46 11.71
N ALA A 302 -15.79 -6.45 11.98
CA ALA A 302 -15.58 -7.45 13.01
C ALA A 302 -15.55 -8.86 12.41
N LEU A 303 -14.78 -9.77 13.01
CA LEU A 303 -14.91 -11.20 12.73
C LEU A 303 -16.12 -11.77 13.49
N ALA A 304 -16.79 -12.74 12.89
CA ALA A 304 -17.89 -13.46 13.54
C ALA A 304 -17.39 -14.32 14.72
N GLU A 305 -16.23 -14.98 14.55
CA GLU A 305 -15.65 -15.91 15.54
C GLU A 305 -14.16 -15.61 15.80
N PRO A 306 -13.80 -14.45 16.39
CA PRO A 306 -12.39 -14.03 16.50
C PRO A 306 -11.52 -14.93 17.39
N GLY A 307 -12.11 -15.66 18.34
CA GLY A 307 -11.38 -16.55 19.26
C GLY A 307 -11.26 -18.00 18.79
N LYS A 308 -11.73 -18.32 17.58
CA LYS A 308 -11.73 -19.68 17.06
C LYS A 308 -10.32 -20.09 16.63
N VAL A 309 -9.85 -21.21 17.18
CA VAL A 309 -8.64 -21.88 16.70
C VAL A 309 -8.88 -22.35 15.27
N GLN A 310 -7.94 -22.04 14.38
CA GLN A 310 -8.02 -22.38 12.97
C GLN A 310 -7.46 -23.79 12.78
N ASP A 311 -8.32 -24.79 12.92
CA ASP A 311 -7.96 -26.21 12.97
C ASP A 311 -8.30 -27.05 11.72
N ALA A 312 -9.06 -26.48 10.79
CA ALA A 312 -9.36 -27.09 9.50
C ALA A 312 -8.11 -27.19 8.59
N ASN A 313 -8.23 -27.78 7.40
CA ASN A 313 -7.13 -27.82 6.44
C ASN A 313 -6.73 -26.41 6.00
N ASP A 314 -7.73 -25.56 5.72
CA ASP A 314 -7.52 -24.16 5.36
C ASP A 314 -7.89 -23.24 6.53
N VAL A 315 -7.26 -22.07 6.55
CA VAL A 315 -7.57 -21.01 7.51
C VAL A 315 -8.68 -20.16 6.94
N SER A 316 -9.76 -19.97 7.68
CA SER A 316 -10.92 -19.25 7.19
C SER A 316 -11.46 -18.23 8.19
N PHE A 317 -11.82 -17.06 7.67
CA PHE A 317 -12.35 -15.95 8.45
C PHE A 317 -13.71 -15.54 7.91
N ALA A 318 -14.74 -15.61 8.76
CA ALA A 318 -16.04 -15.03 8.50
C ALA A 318 -16.09 -13.60 9.06
N ILE A 319 -16.45 -12.64 8.22
CA ILE A 319 -16.53 -11.22 8.55
C ILE A 319 -18.01 -10.86 8.75
N VAL A 320 -18.32 -10.04 9.75
CA VAL A 320 -19.68 -9.51 9.91
C VAL A 320 -19.98 -8.55 8.74
N PRO A 321 -21.00 -8.84 7.91
CA PRO A 321 -21.28 -8.06 6.71
C PRO A 321 -21.75 -6.63 7.03
N SER A 322 -21.51 -5.71 6.10
CA SER A 322 -21.93 -4.32 6.17
C SER A 322 -22.48 -3.86 4.82
N ASP A 323 -23.63 -3.17 4.82
CA ASP A 323 -24.29 -2.69 3.59
C ASP A 323 -23.47 -1.66 2.80
N LYS A 324 -22.48 -1.03 3.45
CA LYS A 324 -21.58 -0.05 2.81
C LYS A 324 -20.28 -0.67 2.29
N ALA A 325 -19.99 -1.91 2.67
CA ALA A 325 -18.76 -2.59 2.27
C ALA A 325 -19.01 -3.34 0.96
N HIS A 326 -18.27 -2.98 -0.09
CA HIS A 326 -18.31 -3.64 -1.39
C HIS A 326 -17.30 -4.77 -1.51
N ALA A 327 -16.23 -4.70 -0.72
CA ALA A 327 -15.25 -5.76 -0.57
C ALA A 327 -14.60 -5.69 0.82
N TYR A 328 -13.76 -6.68 1.11
CA TYR A 328 -12.95 -6.75 2.31
C TYR A 328 -11.51 -7.07 1.93
N ARG A 329 -10.57 -6.52 2.69
CA ARG A 329 -9.18 -6.95 2.67
C ARG A 329 -8.88 -7.72 3.94
N VAL A 330 -8.23 -8.86 3.79
CA VAL A 330 -7.82 -9.75 4.89
C VAL A 330 -6.34 -10.04 4.74
N GLN A 331 -5.58 -9.72 5.77
CA GLN A 331 -4.13 -9.81 5.79
C GLN A 331 -3.68 -10.63 6.99
N ILE A 332 -2.67 -11.48 6.82
CA ILE A 332 -2.09 -12.29 7.89
C ILE A 332 -0.62 -11.94 8.05
N ALA A 333 -0.19 -11.64 9.27
CA ALA A 333 1.18 -11.31 9.62
C ALA A 333 1.66 -12.10 10.84
N ARG A 334 2.98 -12.11 11.05
CA ARG A 334 3.61 -12.74 12.23
C ARG A 334 3.68 -11.80 13.45
N ASP A 335 3.42 -10.51 13.26
CA ASP A 335 3.40 -9.49 14.30
C ASP A 335 2.12 -8.64 14.25
N ALA A 336 1.84 -7.92 15.33
CA ALA A 336 0.60 -7.15 15.49
C ALA A 336 0.58 -5.83 14.71
N ASP A 337 1.76 -5.31 14.32
CA ASP A 337 1.88 -4.06 13.56
C ASP A 337 1.86 -4.31 12.04
N LEU A 338 1.96 -5.58 11.64
CA LEU A 338 2.01 -6.11 10.28
C LEU A 338 3.29 -5.78 9.52
N PHE A 339 4.41 -5.62 10.24
CA PHE A 339 5.71 -5.45 9.59
C PHE A 339 6.17 -6.73 8.88
N ASP A 340 5.87 -7.92 9.41
CA ASP A 340 6.11 -9.22 8.80
C ASP A 340 4.82 -9.83 8.24
N LEU A 341 4.30 -9.16 7.19
CA LEU A 341 3.13 -9.58 6.42
C LEU A 341 3.44 -10.81 5.56
N ILE A 342 2.58 -11.83 5.60
CA ILE A 342 2.79 -13.12 4.92
C ILE A 342 1.65 -13.56 3.99
N ARG A 343 0.45 -12.98 4.14
CA ARG A 343 -0.69 -13.20 3.23
C ARG A 343 -1.51 -11.91 3.11
N ASP A 344 -2.08 -11.67 1.94
CA ASP A 344 -2.95 -10.54 1.66
C ASP A 344 -3.98 -10.96 0.61
N GLN A 345 -5.26 -10.86 0.93
CA GLN A 345 -6.36 -11.17 0.01
C GLN A 345 -7.39 -10.07 0.03
N ARG A 346 -7.94 -9.78 -1.17
CA ARG A 346 -9.15 -8.97 -1.33
C ARG A 346 -10.28 -9.88 -1.77
N VAL A 347 -11.40 -9.83 -1.06
CA VAL A 347 -12.58 -10.68 -1.27
C VAL A 347 -13.82 -9.82 -1.37
N SER A 348 -14.74 -10.14 -2.28
CA SER A 348 -16.03 -9.44 -2.40
C SER A 348 -17.07 -9.97 -1.40
N ALA A 349 -17.02 -11.27 -1.09
CA ALA A 349 -17.83 -11.88 -0.05
C ALA A 349 -17.26 -11.57 1.35
N PRO A 350 -18.10 -11.58 2.41
CA PRO A 350 -17.65 -11.38 3.80
C PRO A 350 -16.96 -12.65 4.36
N HIS A 351 -16.11 -13.27 3.56
CA HIS A 351 -15.40 -14.51 3.89
C HIS A 351 -14.08 -14.57 3.13
N ALA A 352 -13.00 -14.97 3.81
CA ALA A 352 -11.69 -15.20 3.20
C ALA A 352 -11.12 -16.54 3.67
N THR A 353 -10.44 -17.23 2.75
CA THR A 353 -9.81 -18.54 2.98
C THR A 353 -8.36 -18.52 2.52
N PHE A 354 -7.48 -19.04 3.35
CA PHE A 354 -6.04 -19.12 3.10
C PHE A 354 -5.59 -20.57 3.21
N GLU A 355 -5.06 -21.08 2.11
CA GLU A 355 -4.45 -22.39 2.02
C GLU A 355 -2.99 -22.34 2.49
N ASP A 356 -2.43 -23.51 2.81
CA ASP A 356 -1.01 -23.72 3.10
C ASP A 356 -0.43 -22.73 4.12
N LEU A 357 -1.20 -22.35 5.15
CA LEU A 357 -0.67 -21.59 6.28
C LEU A 357 -0.10 -22.56 7.31
N PRO A 358 1.22 -22.52 7.58
CA PRO A 358 1.83 -23.36 8.60
C PRO A 358 1.23 -23.09 9.97
N ASP A 359 1.41 -24.06 10.84
CA ASP A 359 0.96 -23.96 12.22
C ASP A 359 1.79 -22.97 13.03
N GLY A 360 1.10 -22.18 13.86
CA GLY A 360 1.70 -21.08 14.59
C GLY A 360 0.67 -20.09 15.14
N ASN A 361 1.18 -19.03 15.76
CA ASN A 361 0.38 -17.90 16.20
C ASN A 361 0.59 -16.73 15.24
N TYR A 362 -0.51 -16.11 14.83
CA TYR A 362 -0.50 -15.06 13.82
C TYR A 362 -1.46 -13.94 14.20
N PHE A 363 -1.38 -12.84 13.47
CA PHE A 363 -2.32 -11.75 13.52
C PHE A 363 -3.05 -11.64 12.19
N VAL A 364 -4.37 -11.48 12.25
CA VAL A 364 -5.20 -11.17 11.07
C VAL A 364 -5.66 -9.72 11.16
N ARG A 365 -5.41 -8.94 10.11
CA ARG A 365 -5.96 -7.59 9.91
C ARG A 365 -7.07 -7.64 8.88
N ILE A 366 -8.22 -7.09 9.24
CA ILE A 366 -9.37 -6.97 8.35
C ILE A 366 -9.77 -5.50 8.16
N ALA A 367 -10.17 -5.14 6.96
CA ALA A 367 -10.73 -3.84 6.64
C ALA A 367 -11.81 -3.96 5.57
N SER A 368 -12.83 -3.10 5.64
CA SER A 368 -13.85 -2.97 4.60
C SER A 368 -13.38 -2.02 3.51
N ILE A 369 -13.78 -2.27 2.26
CA ILE A 369 -13.52 -1.43 1.11
C ILE A 369 -14.86 -0.90 0.62
N ASP A 370 -14.96 0.41 0.36
CA ASP A 370 -16.17 1.06 -0.12
C ASP A 370 -16.35 0.93 -1.65
N ASP A 371 -17.40 1.56 -2.17
CA ASP A 371 -17.79 1.56 -3.59
C ASP A 371 -16.77 2.27 -4.51
N ILE A 372 -15.96 3.18 -3.96
CA ILE A 372 -14.90 3.89 -4.69
C ILE A 372 -13.52 3.22 -4.52
N GLY A 373 -13.47 2.03 -3.92
CA GLY A 373 -12.26 1.24 -3.73
C GLY A 373 -11.36 1.73 -2.59
N LEU A 374 -11.84 2.62 -1.74
CA LEU A 374 -11.10 3.14 -0.61
C LEU A 374 -11.18 2.17 0.57
N GLU A 375 -10.02 1.72 1.04
CA GLU A 375 -9.95 0.82 2.19
C GLU A 375 -10.14 1.60 3.51
N GLY A 376 -11.07 1.10 4.32
CA GLY A 376 -11.49 1.67 5.59
C GLY A 376 -10.53 1.43 6.75
N LEU A 377 -11.01 1.70 7.96
CA LEU A 377 -10.25 1.49 9.19
C LEU A 377 -10.03 -0.01 9.45
N PRO A 378 -8.82 -0.45 9.83
CA PRO A 378 -8.55 -1.84 10.09
C PRO A 378 -9.02 -2.28 11.49
N ARG A 379 -9.16 -3.59 11.67
CA ARG A 379 -9.19 -4.27 12.97
C ARG A 379 -8.22 -5.44 12.96
N ILE A 380 -7.54 -5.68 14.07
CA ILE A 380 -6.54 -6.73 14.21
C ILE A 380 -6.98 -7.72 15.30
N TYR A 381 -6.83 -9.01 15.02
CA TYR A 381 -7.06 -10.11 15.96
C TYR A 381 -5.86 -11.05 15.96
N ALA A 382 -5.49 -11.56 17.14
CA ALA A 382 -4.58 -12.70 17.23
C ALA A 382 -5.38 -14.00 17.03
N PHE A 383 -4.79 -14.98 16.35
CA PHE A 383 -5.37 -16.31 16.20
C PHE A 383 -4.29 -17.40 16.21
N GLU A 384 -4.69 -18.60 16.62
CA GLU A 384 -3.85 -19.80 16.55
C GLU A 384 -4.22 -20.63 15.32
N ARG A 385 -3.21 -20.97 14.52
CA ARG A 385 -3.29 -21.97 13.45
C ARG A 385 -2.75 -23.30 13.98
N ARG A 386 -3.62 -24.29 14.12
CA ARG A 386 -3.29 -25.65 14.57
C ARG A 386 -4.06 -26.67 13.75
N GLN A 387 -3.49 -27.18 12.68
CA GLN A 387 -4.12 -28.22 11.87
C GLN A 387 -4.43 -29.45 12.72
N PHE A 388 -5.73 -29.71 12.90
CA PHE A 388 -6.25 -30.84 13.63
C PHE A 388 -7.62 -31.23 13.08
N ALA A 389 -7.63 -31.61 11.80
CA ALA A 389 -8.83 -32.07 11.12
C ALA A 389 -9.00 -33.58 11.29
N LEU A 390 -10.24 -34.03 11.32
CA LEU A 390 -10.62 -35.43 11.43
C LEU A 390 -11.78 -35.72 10.47
N GLU A 391 -11.51 -36.54 9.47
CA GLU A 391 -12.51 -37.05 8.54
C GLU A 391 -12.70 -38.53 8.79
N ALA A 392 -13.95 -38.99 8.87
CA ALA A 392 -14.26 -40.40 9.08
C ALA A 392 -15.14 -40.93 7.96
N SER A 393 -15.18 -42.24 7.76
CA SER A 393 -16.06 -42.95 6.84
C SER A 393 -16.29 -44.37 7.35
N ALA A 394 -17.37 -45.00 6.90
CA ALA A 394 -17.66 -46.38 7.22
C ALA A 394 -18.19 -47.10 5.99
N GLY A 395 -17.86 -48.37 5.84
CA GLY A 395 -18.35 -49.22 4.77
C GLY A 395 -18.31 -50.69 5.15
N GLN A 396 -19.13 -51.51 4.51
CA GLN A 396 -19.07 -52.96 4.67
C GLN A 396 -17.85 -53.50 3.90
N ARG A 397 -17.09 -54.39 4.52
CA ARG A 397 -15.98 -55.06 3.83
C ARG A 397 -16.55 -56.08 2.82
N PRO A 398 -16.13 -56.03 1.54
CA PRO A 398 -16.64 -56.92 0.50
C PRO A 398 -16.52 -58.40 0.89
N GLY A 399 -17.61 -59.16 0.71
CA GLY A 399 -17.63 -60.61 0.98
C GLY A 399 -17.67 -61.00 2.46
N THR A 400 -17.85 -60.04 3.39
CA THR A 400 -17.90 -60.31 4.84
C THR A 400 -19.11 -59.62 5.49
N ARG A 401 -19.40 -59.96 6.76
CA ARG A 401 -20.35 -59.22 7.62
C ARG A 401 -19.67 -58.10 8.43
N ASP A 402 -18.40 -57.83 8.17
CA ASP A 402 -17.61 -56.84 8.91
C ASP A 402 -17.93 -55.43 8.39
N PHE A 403 -18.15 -54.52 9.33
CA PHE A 403 -18.18 -53.08 9.06
C PHE A 403 -16.83 -52.49 9.38
N GLU A 404 -16.21 -51.89 8.37
CA GLU A 404 -14.93 -51.22 8.48
C GLU A 404 -15.14 -49.71 8.60
N PHE A 405 -14.68 -49.15 9.71
CA PHE A 405 -14.66 -47.73 9.98
C PHE A 405 -13.25 -47.23 9.74
N ARG A 406 -13.11 -46.16 8.96
CA ARG A 406 -11.82 -45.57 8.59
C ARG A 406 -11.86 -44.08 8.87
N TRP A 407 -10.74 -43.52 9.31
CA TRP A 407 -10.59 -42.10 9.50
C TRP A 407 -9.20 -41.62 9.10
N LEU A 408 -9.17 -40.39 8.62
CA LEU A 408 -7.97 -39.65 8.30
C LEU A 408 -7.92 -38.46 9.24
N SER A 409 -6.77 -38.31 9.91
CA SER A 409 -6.48 -37.10 10.66
C SER A 409 -5.41 -36.32 9.93
N ALA A 410 -5.72 -35.05 9.63
CA ALA A 410 -4.71 -34.10 9.22
C ALA A 410 -4.25 -33.37 10.49
N SER A 411 -3.06 -33.73 10.95
CA SER A 411 -2.46 -33.26 12.19
C SER A 411 -1.04 -32.76 11.93
N ARG A 412 -0.54 -31.92 12.84
CA ARG A 412 0.88 -31.50 12.86
C ARG A 412 1.83 -32.68 12.72
N PRO A 413 2.85 -32.60 11.84
CA PRO A 413 3.93 -33.58 11.81
C PRO A 413 4.61 -33.69 13.17
N GLY A 414 4.88 -34.91 13.63
CA GLY A 414 5.60 -35.18 14.88
C GLY A 414 4.75 -35.14 16.16
N VAL A 415 3.44 -34.85 16.06
CA VAL A 415 2.52 -34.96 17.20
C VAL A 415 1.80 -36.31 17.15
N GLU A 416 2.03 -37.14 18.16
CA GLU A 416 1.33 -38.42 18.29
C GLU A 416 -0.17 -38.18 18.50
N THR A 417 -0.99 -38.81 17.66
CA THR A 417 -2.45 -38.72 17.73
C THR A 417 -3.00 -40.09 18.05
N ARG A 418 -3.78 -40.17 19.13
CA ARG A 418 -4.54 -41.37 19.51
C ARG A 418 -6.01 -41.16 19.20
N PHE A 419 -6.74 -42.24 18.97
CA PHE A 419 -8.15 -42.18 18.62
C PHE A 419 -9.00 -42.97 19.60
N ARG A 420 -10.19 -42.43 19.88
CA ARG A 420 -11.28 -43.14 20.55
C ARG A 420 -12.43 -43.32 19.57
N PHE A 421 -12.80 -44.57 19.31
CA PHE A 421 -13.96 -44.93 18.51
C PHE A 421 -15.14 -45.28 19.41
N VAL A 422 -16.28 -44.67 19.13
CA VAL A 422 -17.54 -44.86 19.87
C VAL A 422 -18.66 -45.23 18.89
N LEU A 423 -19.37 -46.33 19.16
CA LEU A 423 -20.53 -46.83 18.42
C LEU A 423 -21.65 -47.12 19.42
N ALA A 424 -22.86 -46.65 19.15
CA ALA A 424 -24.05 -46.86 19.97
C ALA A 424 -25.30 -47.10 19.09
N THR A 425 -26.40 -47.47 19.73
CA THR A 425 -27.73 -47.58 19.10
C THR A 425 -28.58 -46.32 19.26
N THR A 426 -28.07 -45.31 19.98
CA THR A 426 -28.70 -43.99 20.18
C THR A 426 -27.76 -42.88 19.68
N ASP A 427 -28.35 -41.77 19.24
CA ASP A 427 -27.62 -40.63 18.65
C ASP A 427 -26.80 -39.83 19.68
N ASP A 428 -27.15 -39.91 20.96
CA ASP A 428 -26.44 -39.28 22.06
C ASP A 428 -25.16 -40.02 22.50
N LEU A 429 -24.92 -41.22 21.97
CA LEU A 429 -23.75 -42.07 22.23
C LEU A 429 -23.52 -42.39 23.73
N ARG A 430 -24.53 -42.24 24.60
CA ARG A 430 -24.37 -42.38 26.06
C ARG A 430 -24.17 -43.82 26.52
N GLU A 431 -24.78 -44.77 25.81
CA GLU A 431 -24.68 -46.21 26.08
C GLU A 431 -23.97 -46.88 24.90
N PRO A 432 -22.63 -46.76 24.80
CA PRO A 432 -21.89 -47.30 23.67
C PRO A 432 -21.85 -48.83 23.71
N ILE A 433 -22.18 -49.45 22.57
CA ILE A 433 -21.97 -50.89 22.36
C ILE A 433 -20.51 -51.20 22.02
N VAL A 434 -19.79 -50.24 21.44
CA VAL A 434 -18.33 -50.30 21.27
C VAL A 434 -17.76 -48.97 21.71
N ASP A 435 -16.84 -49.02 22.66
CA ASP A 435 -15.97 -47.92 23.07
C ASP A 435 -14.54 -48.45 23.07
N ARG A 436 -13.70 -47.88 22.20
CA ARG A 436 -12.31 -48.29 22.02
C ARG A 436 -11.44 -47.06 22.03
N ALA A 437 -10.73 -46.85 23.12
CA ALA A 437 -9.77 -45.76 23.29
C ALA A 437 -8.34 -46.19 22.89
N ASP A 438 -7.44 -45.20 22.83
CA ASP A 438 -6.01 -45.37 22.59
C ASP A 438 -5.65 -46.12 21.29
N LEU A 439 -6.49 -45.96 20.26
CA LEU A 439 -6.23 -46.52 18.93
C LEU A 439 -5.15 -45.67 18.24
N ALA A 440 -4.07 -46.30 17.80
CA ALA A 440 -3.08 -45.66 16.93
C ALA A 440 -3.43 -45.77 15.43
N ALA A 441 -4.20 -46.81 15.06
CA ALA A 441 -4.59 -47.06 13.67
C ALA A 441 -5.73 -46.13 13.24
N GLY A 442 -5.71 -45.70 11.97
CA GLY A 442 -6.77 -44.92 11.33
C GLY A 442 -8.02 -45.73 10.95
N GLN A 443 -8.23 -46.90 11.57
CA GLN A 443 -9.32 -47.80 11.22
C GLN A 443 -9.66 -48.79 12.35
N ILE A 444 -10.89 -49.28 12.34
CA ILE A 444 -11.34 -50.41 13.16
C ILE A 444 -12.42 -51.21 12.40
N ALA A 445 -12.44 -52.52 12.59
CA ALA A 445 -13.50 -53.39 12.09
C ALA A 445 -14.41 -53.83 13.24
N VAL A 446 -15.72 -53.79 13.02
CA VAL A 446 -16.73 -54.31 13.94
C VAL A 446 -17.54 -55.36 13.21
N SER A 447 -17.55 -56.58 13.76
CA SER A 447 -18.24 -57.74 13.19
C SER A 447 -19.55 -58.02 13.93
N ASP A 448 -20.41 -58.81 13.30
CA ASP A 448 -21.63 -59.38 13.91
C ASP A 448 -22.61 -58.35 14.50
N LEU A 449 -22.71 -57.16 13.87
CA LEU A 449 -23.73 -56.17 14.22
C LEU A 449 -25.12 -56.68 13.82
N PRO A 450 -26.08 -56.81 14.77
CA PRO A 450 -27.44 -57.20 14.45
C PRO A 450 -28.15 -56.14 13.58
N PRO A 451 -29.26 -56.49 12.90
CA PRO A 451 -30.09 -55.51 12.21
C PRO A 451 -30.54 -54.40 13.17
N GLY A 452 -30.38 -53.14 12.76
CA GLY A 452 -30.62 -51.99 13.64
C GLY A 452 -30.10 -50.67 13.07
N VAL A 453 -30.35 -49.59 13.80
CA VAL A 453 -29.80 -48.25 13.51
C VAL A 453 -28.62 -48.02 14.45
N TYR A 454 -27.51 -47.56 13.89
CA TYR A 454 -26.28 -47.32 14.62
C TYR A 454 -25.82 -45.89 14.43
N TYR A 455 -25.26 -45.33 15.51
CA TYR A 455 -24.66 -44.01 15.55
C TYR A 455 -23.21 -44.14 16.01
N TRP A 456 -22.30 -43.38 15.42
CA TRP A 456 -20.89 -43.49 15.73
C TRP A 456 -20.14 -42.18 15.56
N THR A 457 -19.01 -42.09 16.26
CA THR A 457 -18.03 -41.00 16.10
C THR A 457 -16.62 -41.51 16.39
N VAL A 458 -15.64 -40.78 15.88
CA VAL A 458 -14.23 -40.91 16.22
C VAL A 458 -13.79 -39.62 16.91
N ILE A 459 -13.03 -39.74 17.98
CA ILE A 459 -12.40 -38.63 18.68
C ILE A 459 -10.90 -38.79 18.48
N ALA A 460 -10.25 -37.79 17.89
CA ALA A 460 -8.81 -37.69 17.86
C ALA A 460 -8.32 -36.94 19.10
N GLU A 461 -7.26 -37.43 19.71
CA GLU A 461 -6.70 -36.95 20.97
C GLU A 461 -5.19 -36.73 20.80
N GLN A 462 -4.69 -35.59 21.25
CA GLN A 462 -3.28 -35.21 21.23
C GLN A 462 -2.87 -34.65 22.58
N PHE A 463 -1.67 -35.00 23.03
CA PHE A 463 -1.05 -34.38 24.19
C PHE A 463 0.28 -33.74 23.79
N GLU A 464 0.36 -32.43 23.92
CA GLU A 464 1.52 -31.65 23.45
C GLU A 464 1.82 -30.52 24.43
N ASN A 465 3.08 -30.39 24.85
CA ASN A 465 3.56 -29.33 25.74
C ASN A 465 2.70 -29.15 27.01
N GLY A 466 2.23 -30.26 27.60
CA GLY A 466 1.41 -30.24 28.80
C GLY A 466 -0.07 -29.87 28.57
N ARG A 467 -0.52 -29.75 27.32
CA ARG A 467 -1.91 -29.47 26.95
C ARG A 467 -2.53 -30.65 26.22
N PHE A 468 -3.78 -30.95 26.56
CA PHE A 468 -4.59 -31.97 25.90
C PHE A 468 -5.52 -31.31 24.88
N TYR A 469 -5.50 -31.81 23.65
CA TYR A 469 -6.35 -31.37 22.56
C TYR A 469 -7.19 -32.54 22.07
N GLN A 470 -8.47 -32.29 21.82
CA GLN A 470 -9.36 -33.30 21.25
C GLN A 470 -10.21 -32.73 20.13
N LYS A 471 -10.47 -33.54 19.10
CA LYS A 471 -11.37 -33.22 17.99
C LYS A 471 -12.27 -34.41 17.72
N GLY A 472 -13.58 -34.24 17.92
CA GLY A 472 -14.58 -35.22 17.53
C GLY A 472 -15.01 -35.05 16.07
N SER A 473 -15.22 -36.16 15.38
CA SER A 473 -15.94 -36.17 14.11
C SER A 473 -17.43 -35.86 14.34
N SER A 474 -18.14 -35.43 13.29
CA SER A 474 -19.60 -35.40 13.30
C SER A 474 -20.16 -36.77 13.67
N VAL A 475 -21.21 -36.84 14.50
CA VAL A 475 -21.94 -38.10 14.72
C VAL A 475 -22.56 -38.52 13.40
N ARG A 476 -22.29 -39.76 12.98
CA ARG A 476 -22.78 -40.36 11.74
C ARG A 476 -23.66 -41.55 12.06
N SER A 477 -24.55 -41.91 11.14
CA SER A 477 -25.43 -43.05 11.31
C SER A 477 -25.51 -43.93 10.08
N PHE A 478 -25.82 -45.21 10.29
CA PHE A 478 -26.20 -46.14 9.22
C PHE A 478 -27.27 -47.11 9.73
N THR A 479 -27.99 -47.73 8.81
CA THR A 479 -29.04 -48.71 9.12
C THR A 479 -28.70 -50.05 8.50
N LEU A 480 -28.73 -51.11 9.31
CA LEU A 480 -28.62 -52.49 8.85
C LEU A 480 -30.02 -53.07 8.70
N ALA A 481 -30.46 -53.21 7.45
CA ALA A 481 -31.69 -53.90 7.13
C ALA A 481 -31.53 -55.42 7.38
N ARG A 482 -32.67 -56.09 7.62
CA ARG A 482 -32.73 -57.54 7.81
C ARG A 482 -32.37 -58.31 6.55
#